data_AF-F9W9K9-F1
#
_entry.id   AF-F9W9K9-F1
#
_cell.length_a   1.000
_cell.length_b   1.000
_cell.length_c   1.000
_cell.angle_alpha   90.00
_cell.angle_beta   90.00
_cell.angle_gamma   90.00
#
_symmetry.space_group_name_H-M   'P 1'
#
loop_
_entity.id
_entity.type
_entity.pdbx_description
1 polymer ?
#
loop_
_entity_poly.entity_id
_entity_poly.type
_entity_poly.pdbx_seq_one_letter_code
_entity_poly.pdbx_strand_id
1 'polypeptide(L)'
;MSDASVDEVYEPLLASGGDVVDVTGNISDDATCRNGATTEVCIEEAPAVETGSTIDGLLQAEQRHNTRRHLWRAQVHALLGPEPPYAVQPEDRAGCLFGRLYYTWVGPLISRAARGATLTPEDIPRPARDARAFNSGLRLLTALEEQKFRRHGWDEFAAEGHGAALVRHRRDSASVGLLRWVGPVQQLRRPQEVYAGVEWKVPPKHRVKERKRNARKHKKRRGRRSEGEGDVMPFHNGVIYGEHLFTTSNGEATATCEYVCDIV
;
A
#
# COMPACT_ATOMS: atom_id res chain seq x y z
N MET A 1 -2.85 -49.09 33.52
CA MET A 1 -3.40 -49.74 32.32
C MET A 1 -3.76 -48.59 31.39
N SER A 2 -2.78 -48.10 30.64
CA SER A 2 -2.48 -48.45 29.23
C SER A 2 -3.38 -47.64 28.30
N ASP A 3 -2.93 -46.97 27.24
CA ASP A 3 -1.63 -46.60 26.67
C ASP A 3 -1.99 -45.74 25.44
N ALA A 4 -1.12 -44.82 25.02
CA ALA A 4 -0.92 -44.38 23.62
C ALA A 4 -0.26 -42.99 23.58
N SER A 5 1.05 -43.03 23.74
CA SER A 5 2.01 -42.07 23.21
C SER A 5 1.97 -42.04 21.67
N VAL A 6 2.17 -40.86 21.10
CA VAL A 6 2.89 -40.70 19.82
C VAL A 6 3.79 -39.49 19.99
N ASP A 7 5.05 -39.78 20.27
CA ASP A 7 6.18 -38.90 20.00
C ASP A 7 6.41 -38.86 18.49
N GLU A 8 6.60 -37.68 17.92
CA GLU A 8 7.46 -37.55 16.75
C GLU A 8 8.32 -36.29 16.86
N VAL A 9 9.59 -36.58 17.08
CA VAL A 9 10.75 -35.71 17.14
C VAL A 9 11.16 -35.36 15.72
N TYR A 10 11.51 -34.10 15.43
CA TYR A 10 12.64 -33.83 14.54
C TYR A 10 13.35 -32.54 14.96
N GLU A 11 14.65 -32.69 15.16
CA GLU A 11 15.62 -31.76 15.72
C GLU A 11 16.05 -30.62 14.76
N PRO A 12 16.76 -29.59 15.29
CA PRO A 12 17.35 -28.48 14.54
C PRO A 12 18.78 -28.83 14.03
N LEU A 13 19.58 -27.81 13.70
CA LEU A 13 21.02 -27.79 13.28
C LEU A 13 21.20 -27.62 11.75
N LEU A 14 22.15 -26.87 11.19
CA LEU A 14 23.17 -25.91 11.63
C LEU A 14 23.74 -25.24 10.37
N ALA A 15 24.36 -24.08 10.55
CA ALA A 15 25.24 -23.44 9.59
C ALA A 15 26.58 -24.18 9.42
N SER A 16 27.15 -24.13 8.22
CA SER A 16 28.59 -24.22 7.86
C SER A 16 28.65 -24.00 6.34
N GLY A 17 29.45 -23.12 5.76
CA GLY A 17 30.92 -23.13 5.74
C GLY A 17 31.33 -23.29 4.26
N GLY A 18 32.20 -22.41 3.78
CA GLY A 18 32.44 -22.17 2.35
C GLY A 18 33.20 -23.27 1.59
N ASP A 19 33.33 -23.07 0.28
CA ASP A 19 34.60 -23.26 -0.40
C ASP A 19 34.67 -22.52 -1.75
N VAL A 20 35.88 -22.02 -1.98
CA VAL A 20 36.38 -21.28 -3.15
C VAL A 20 36.75 -22.28 -4.24
N VAL A 21 36.32 -22.05 -5.48
CA VAL A 21 37.07 -22.55 -6.64
C VAL A 21 37.10 -21.48 -7.72
N ASP A 22 38.29 -20.91 -7.85
CA ASP A 22 38.76 -20.09 -8.96
C ASP A 22 39.21 -21.03 -10.09
N VAL A 23 38.72 -20.83 -11.32
CA VAL A 23 39.28 -21.47 -12.51
C VAL A 23 39.53 -20.40 -13.56
N THR A 24 40.80 -20.05 -13.65
CA THR A 24 41.42 -19.29 -14.73
C THR A 24 41.58 -20.16 -15.97
N GLY A 25 41.46 -19.55 -17.16
CA GLY A 25 41.72 -20.20 -18.44
C GLY A 25 41.62 -19.22 -19.62
N ASN A 26 42.76 -18.66 -19.99
CA ASN A 26 43.00 -17.61 -21.01
C ASN A 26 42.91 -18.09 -22.48
N ILE A 27 43.02 -17.08 -23.39
CA ILE A 27 43.61 -17.05 -24.77
C ILE A 27 42.54 -16.81 -25.87
N SER A 28 42.38 -15.59 -26.43
CA SER A 28 43.09 -14.95 -27.59
C SER A 28 42.99 -15.77 -28.90
N ASP A 29 42.80 -15.29 -30.13
CA ASP A 29 42.92 -13.98 -30.78
C ASP A 29 42.30 -14.06 -32.21
N ASP A 30 41.78 -12.92 -32.69
CA ASP A 30 41.98 -12.32 -34.03
C ASP A 30 41.32 -12.86 -35.35
N ALA A 31 41.21 -11.92 -36.30
CA ALA A 31 41.02 -12.02 -37.76
C ALA A 31 39.65 -11.59 -38.40
N THR A 32 39.56 -10.28 -38.62
CA THR A 32 39.08 -9.51 -39.79
C THR A 32 38.53 -10.24 -41.04
N CYS A 33 37.38 -9.77 -41.59
CA CYS A 33 37.29 -9.16 -42.95
C CYS A 33 35.86 -8.74 -43.37
N ARG A 34 35.84 -7.64 -44.15
CA ARG A 34 34.71 -6.89 -44.72
C ARG A 34 33.98 -7.65 -45.84
N ASN A 35 32.68 -7.37 -46.04
CA ASN A 35 32.10 -6.73 -47.24
C ASN A 35 30.58 -6.92 -47.31
N GLY A 36 29.87 -5.92 -47.87
CA GLY A 36 28.57 -6.12 -48.50
C GLY A 36 27.40 -5.35 -47.87
N ALA A 37 27.31 -4.04 -48.17
CA ALA A 37 26.13 -3.24 -47.90
C ALA A 37 24.96 -3.72 -48.77
N THR A 38 23.96 -4.29 -48.10
CA THR A 38 22.60 -4.51 -48.60
C THR A 38 21.69 -4.28 -47.40
N THR A 39 21.29 -3.03 -47.19
CA THR A 39 20.26 -2.68 -46.20
C THR A 39 18.90 -3.06 -46.78
N GLU A 40 18.62 -4.36 -46.77
CA GLU A 40 17.25 -4.83 -46.71
C GLU A 40 16.69 -4.34 -45.38
N VAL A 41 15.63 -3.53 -45.47
CA VAL A 41 14.87 -3.08 -44.31
C VAL A 41 14.16 -4.31 -43.76
N CYS A 42 14.87 -5.06 -42.92
CA CYS A 42 14.25 -5.98 -41.98
C CYS A 42 13.30 -5.11 -41.15
N ILE A 43 12.00 -5.31 -41.36
CA ILE A 43 10.99 -4.90 -40.41
C ILE A 43 11.31 -5.74 -39.18
N GLU A 44 12.15 -5.20 -38.29
CA GLU A 44 12.35 -5.74 -36.96
C GLU A 44 10.95 -5.87 -36.35
N GLU A 45 10.54 -7.12 -36.14
CA GLU A 45 9.39 -7.42 -35.32
C GLU A 45 9.48 -6.57 -34.06
N ALA A 46 8.37 -5.88 -33.75
CA ALA A 46 8.25 -5.07 -32.54
C ALA A 46 8.86 -5.85 -31.37
N PRO A 47 9.79 -5.26 -30.58
CA PRO A 47 10.45 -5.99 -29.52
C PRO A 47 9.37 -6.58 -28.63
N ALA A 48 9.41 -7.90 -28.47
CA ALA A 48 8.54 -8.64 -27.59
C ALA A 48 8.47 -7.87 -26.27
N VAL A 49 7.31 -7.28 -26.01
CA VAL A 49 7.11 -6.44 -24.83
C VAL A 49 7.33 -7.36 -23.65
N GLU A 50 8.50 -7.23 -23.02
CA GLU A 50 8.83 -7.98 -21.82
C GLU A 50 7.66 -7.85 -20.86
N THR A 51 7.08 -9.02 -20.63
CA THR A 51 5.82 -9.24 -19.95
C THR A 51 5.87 -8.53 -18.61
N GLY A 52 4.92 -7.64 -18.36
CA GLY A 52 4.68 -7.20 -16.98
C GLY A 52 4.35 -8.39 -16.10
N SER A 53 4.30 -8.16 -14.79
CA SER A 53 4.23 -9.23 -13.79
C SER A 53 3.28 -10.37 -14.22
N THR A 54 3.86 -11.54 -14.46
CA THR A 54 3.09 -12.78 -14.68
C THR A 54 2.11 -12.94 -13.52
N ILE A 55 0.94 -13.55 -13.77
CA ILE A 55 -0.06 -13.83 -12.71
C ILE A 55 0.62 -14.45 -11.48
N ASP A 56 1.58 -15.34 -11.69
CA ASP A 56 2.38 -15.95 -10.62
C ASP A 56 3.18 -14.94 -9.78
N GLY A 57 3.72 -13.89 -10.42
CA GLY A 57 4.40 -12.80 -9.74
C GLY A 57 3.45 -11.94 -8.90
N LEU A 58 2.22 -11.71 -9.39
CA LEU A 58 1.18 -11.02 -8.63
C LEU A 58 0.71 -11.86 -7.43
N LEU A 59 0.51 -13.17 -7.62
CA LEU A 59 0.16 -14.09 -6.54
C LEU A 59 1.29 -14.19 -5.50
N GLN A 60 2.54 -14.20 -5.94
CA GLN A 60 3.69 -14.21 -5.03
C GLN A 60 3.78 -12.91 -4.24
N ALA A 61 3.51 -11.76 -4.86
CA ALA A 61 3.42 -10.47 -4.18
C ALA A 61 2.29 -10.48 -3.14
N GLU A 62 1.08 -10.95 -3.51
CA GLU A 62 -0.03 -11.10 -2.58
C GLU A 62 0.33 -12.02 -1.39
N GLN A 63 0.99 -13.14 -1.64
CA GLN A 63 1.41 -14.06 -0.59
C GLN A 63 2.45 -13.42 0.35
N ARG A 64 3.44 -12.69 -0.18
CA ARG A 64 4.41 -11.92 0.63
C ARG A 64 3.70 -10.87 1.47
N HIS A 65 2.73 -10.19 0.89
CA HIS A 65 1.94 -9.16 1.56
C HIS A 65 1.14 -9.74 2.75
N ASN A 66 0.42 -10.84 2.51
CA ASN A 66 -0.35 -11.54 3.53
C ASN A 66 0.55 -12.11 4.62
N THR A 67 1.71 -12.67 4.26
CA THR A 67 2.69 -13.20 5.23
C THR A 67 3.18 -12.10 6.16
N ARG A 68 3.56 -10.92 5.63
CA ARG A 68 3.98 -9.77 6.45
C ARG A 68 2.88 -9.31 7.39
N ARG A 69 1.62 -9.31 6.94
CA ARG A 69 0.46 -8.98 7.76
C ARG A 69 0.28 -9.96 8.92
N HIS A 70 0.36 -11.25 8.66
CA HIS A 70 0.26 -12.27 9.70
C HIS A 70 1.40 -12.17 10.71
N LEU A 71 2.65 -12.00 10.25
CA LEU A 71 3.82 -11.85 11.11
C LEU A 71 3.72 -10.60 12.01
N TRP A 72 3.29 -9.47 11.45
CA TRP A 72 3.09 -8.25 12.22
C TRP A 72 2.04 -8.42 13.32
N ARG A 73 0.89 -9.02 13.00
CA ARG A 73 -0.15 -9.32 14.01
C ARG A 73 0.36 -10.21 15.11
N ALA A 74 1.08 -11.28 14.76
CA ALA A 74 1.71 -12.17 15.72
C ALA A 74 2.71 -11.41 16.62
N GLN A 75 3.52 -10.52 16.03
CA GLN A 75 4.47 -9.70 16.77
C GLN A 75 3.79 -8.71 17.73
N VAL A 76 2.69 -8.07 17.31
CA VAL A 76 1.89 -7.19 18.17
C VAL A 76 1.31 -7.97 19.35
N HIS A 77 0.74 -9.15 19.10
CA HIS A 77 0.22 -10.02 20.16
C HIS A 77 1.34 -10.51 21.10
N ALA A 78 2.51 -10.86 20.56
CA ALA A 78 3.65 -11.27 21.36
C ALA A 78 4.19 -10.13 22.24
N LEU A 79 4.22 -8.89 21.72
CA LEU A 79 4.72 -7.71 22.43
C LEU A 79 3.78 -7.26 23.55
N LEU A 80 2.46 -7.33 23.31
CA LEU A 80 1.45 -6.96 24.32
C LEU A 80 1.23 -8.07 25.36
N GLY A 81 1.45 -9.33 24.98
CA GLY A 81 1.14 -10.48 25.83
C GLY A 81 -0.37 -10.73 25.97
N PRO A 82 -0.78 -11.65 26.87
CA PRO A 82 -2.18 -11.93 27.13
C PRO A 82 -2.89 -10.74 27.78
N GLU A 83 -4.20 -10.60 27.54
CA GLU A 83 -5.01 -9.58 28.21
C GLU A 83 -4.92 -9.74 29.74
N PRO A 84 -4.56 -8.70 30.49
CA PRO A 84 -4.50 -8.79 31.95
C PRO A 84 -5.89 -9.09 32.53
N PRO A 85 -6.01 -9.90 33.60
CA PRO A 85 -7.29 -10.28 34.17
C PRO A 85 -8.23 -9.10 34.38
N TYR A 86 -9.49 -9.29 34.03
CA TYR A 86 -10.53 -8.26 34.12
C TYR A 86 -11.58 -8.64 35.15
N ALA A 87 -11.77 -7.76 36.14
CA ALA A 87 -12.91 -7.83 37.04
C ALA A 87 -14.04 -6.99 36.47
N VAL A 88 -15.25 -7.57 36.38
CA VAL A 88 -16.45 -6.88 35.90
C VAL A 88 -16.72 -5.64 36.74
N GLN A 89 -16.80 -4.49 36.09
CA GLN A 89 -16.98 -3.20 36.73
C GLN A 89 -18.46 -2.88 36.96
N PRO A 90 -18.80 -1.96 37.89
CA PRO A 90 -20.16 -1.51 38.10
C PRO A 90 -20.82 -0.97 36.82
N GLU A 91 -20.04 -0.32 35.94
CA GLU A 91 -20.51 0.17 34.64
C GLU A 91 -21.00 -0.98 33.73
N ASP A 92 -20.27 -2.10 33.66
CA ASP A 92 -20.67 -3.26 32.84
C ASP A 92 -21.97 -3.90 33.35
N ARG A 93 -22.18 -3.87 34.67
CA ARG A 93 -23.36 -4.46 35.32
C ARG A 93 -24.60 -3.59 35.20
N ALA A 94 -24.45 -2.29 34.98
CA ALA A 94 -25.54 -1.32 34.99
C ALA A 94 -26.49 -1.46 33.79
N GLY A 95 -26.14 -2.29 32.79
CA GLY A 95 -26.95 -2.55 31.62
C GLY A 95 -26.88 -1.42 30.58
N CYS A 96 -27.06 -1.79 29.31
CA CYS A 96 -26.85 -0.90 28.18
C CYS A 96 -27.81 0.31 28.15
N LEU A 97 -29.08 0.12 28.49
CA LEU A 97 -30.11 1.16 28.33
C LEU A 97 -30.16 2.14 29.51
N PHE A 98 -30.29 1.65 30.73
CA PHE A 98 -30.46 2.53 31.90
C PHE A 98 -29.13 2.90 32.56
N GLY A 99 -28.20 1.95 32.66
CA GLY A 99 -26.90 2.19 33.28
C GLY A 99 -26.00 3.15 32.52
N ARG A 100 -25.95 3.00 31.20
CA ARG A 100 -25.09 3.83 30.34
C ARG A 100 -25.67 5.21 30.05
N LEU A 101 -27.00 5.34 29.98
CA LEU A 101 -27.68 6.60 29.66
C LEU A 101 -27.85 7.50 30.90
N TYR A 102 -28.19 6.90 32.05
CA TYR A 102 -28.46 7.64 33.30
C TYR A 102 -27.33 7.53 34.33
N TYR A 103 -26.21 6.88 33.99
CA TYR A 103 -25.03 6.75 34.85
C TYR A 103 -25.36 6.23 36.26
N THR A 104 -26.31 5.29 36.35
CA THR A 104 -26.84 4.80 37.64
C THR A 104 -25.76 4.20 38.54
N TRP A 105 -24.68 3.67 37.94
CA TRP A 105 -23.52 3.13 38.65
C TRP A 105 -22.66 4.19 39.36
N VAL A 106 -22.76 5.47 38.97
CA VAL A 106 -22.04 6.59 39.62
C VAL A 106 -22.78 7.10 40.87
N GLY A 107 -24.09 6.89 40.94
CA GLY A 107 -24.96 7.37 42.03
C GLY A 107 -24.42 7.11 43.44
N PRO A 108 -23.98 5.88 43.78
CA PRO A 108 -23.41 5.58 45.09
C PRO A 108 -22.18 6.42 45.46
N LEU A 109 -21.33 6.76 44.49
CA LEU A 109 -20.15 7.60 44.69
C LEU A 109 -20.53 9.05 44.96
N ILE A 110 -21.49 9.58 44.18
CA ILE A 110 -22.02 10.93 44.37
C ILE A 110 -22.66 11.06 45.76
N SER A 111 -23.45 10.07 46.18
CA SER A 111 -24.08 10.08 47.50
C SER A 111 -23.07 9.96 48.66
N ARG A 112 -21.91 9.31 48.46
CA ARG A 112 -20.82 9.30 49.44
C ARG A 112 -20.12 10.65 49.53
N ALA A 113 -19.74 11.21 48.38
CA ALA A 113 -19.13 12.54 48.31
C ALA A 113 -20.03 13.63 48.90
N ALA A 114 -21.34 13.60 48.59
CA ALA A 114 -22.33 14.56 49.10
C ALA A 114 -22.51 14.49 50.63
N ARG A 115 -22.25 13.33 51.24
CA ARG A 115 -22.25 13.17 52.70
C ARG A 115 -20.95 13.63 53.38
N GLY A 116 -20.04 14.23 52.63
CA GLY A 116 -18.75 14.74 53.14
C GLY A 116 -17.70 13.65 53.35
N ALA A 117 -17.91 12.43 52.84
CA ALA A 117 -16.88 11.39 52.89
C ALA A 117 -15.78 11.67 51.86
N THR A 118 -14.52 11.62 52.29
CA THR A 118 -13.36 11.71 51.39
C THR A 118 -13.28 10.44 50.54
N LEU A 119 -13.40 10.58 49.22
CA LEU A 119 -13.22 9.47 48.27
C LEU A 119 -11.72 9.14 48.17
N THR A 120 -11.37 7.88 48.38
CA THR A 120 -10.00 7.41 48.15
C THR A 120 -9.87 6.77 46.76
N PRO A 121 -8.66 6.60 46.21
CA PRO A 121 -8.48 5.96 44.91
C PRO A 121 -9.11 4.57 44.80
N GLU A 122 -9.25 3.86 45.92
CA GLU A 122 -9.86 2.54 46.00
C GLU A 122 -11.39 2.57 45.87
N ASP A 123 -12.04 3.69 46.20
CA ASP A 123 -13.48 3.89 46.00
C ASP A 123 -13.83 4.11 44.52
N ILE A 124 -12.86 4.55 43.71
CA ILE A 124 -13.07 4.87 42.30
C ILE A 124 -13.11 3.56 41.49
N PRO A 125 -14.17 3.33 40.67
CA PRO A 125 -14.25 2.15 39.84
C PRO A 125 -13.11 2.13 38.84
N ARG A 126 -12.61 0.93 38.55
CA ARG A 126 -11.56 0.76 37.54
C ARG A 126 -12.16 0.99 36.14
N PRO A 127 -11.35 1.39 35.15
CA PRO A 127 -11.84 1.57 33.80
C PRO A 127 -12.50 0.29 33.27
N ALA A 128 -13.65 0.46 32.60
CA ALA A 128 -14.32 -0.61 31.88
C ALA A 128 -13.37 -1.26 30.87
N ARG A 129 -13.62 -2.53 30.53
CA ARG A 129 -12.72 -3.35 29.70
C ARG A 129 -12.23 -2.62 28.45
N ASP A 130 -13.15 -1.98 27.73
CA ASP A 130 -12.90 -1.25 26.49
C ASP A 130 -12.05 0.02 26.64
N ALA A 131 -12.10 0.65 27.82
CA ALA A 131 -11.37 1.88 28.11
C ALA A 131 -9.96 1.61 28.67
N ARG A 132 -9.63 0.34 29.01
CA ARG A 132 -8.31 -0.03 29.52
C ARG A 132 -7.24 0.25 28.46
N ALA A 133 -6.09 0.75 28.92
CA ALA A 133 -4.94 1.05 28.06
C ALA A 133 -4.54 -0.12 27.14
N PHE A 134 -4.62 -1.36 27.64
CA PHE A 134 -4.37 -2.56 26.85
C PHE A 134 -5.32 -2.68 25.64
N ASN A 135 -6.64 -2.62 25.87
CA ASN A 135 -7.65 -2.81 24.82
C ASN A 135 -7.72 -1.62 23.87
N SER A 136 -7.63 -0.39 24.40
CA SER A 136 -7.53 0.82 23.59
C SER A 136 -6.26 0.82 22.73
N GLY A 137 -5.13 0.42 23.30
CA GLY A 137 -3.85 0.30 22.60
C GLY A 137 -3.89 -0.76 21.50
N LEU A 138 -4.46 -1.93 21.79
CA LEU A 138 -4.66 -2.99 20.79
C LEU A 138 -5.53 -2.49 19.62
N ARG A 139 -6.68 -1.84 19.91
CA ARG A 139 -7.55 -1.24 18.89
C ARG A 139 -6.80 -0.23 18.02
N LEU A 140 -5.99 0.64 18.64
CA LEU A 140 -5.19 1.61 17.92
C LEU A 140 -4.15 0.94 17.02
N LEU A 141 -3.42 -0.06 17.53
CA LEU A 141 -2.41 -0.79 16.77
C LEU A 141 -3.03 -1.53 15.59
N THR A 142 -4.19 -2.17 15.77
CA THR A 142 -4.92 -2.81 14.67
C THR A 142 -5.38 -1.79 13.63
N ALA A 143 -5.87 -0.61 14.05
CA ALA A 143 -6.28 0.44 13.12
C ALA A 143 -5.09 1.03 12.34
N LEU A 144 -3.96 1.26 13.01
CA LEU A 144 -2.71 1.73 12.37
C LEU A 144 -2.17 0.70 11.38
N GLU A 145 -2.23 -0.58 11.75
CA GLU A 145 -1.90 -1.69 10.88
C GLU A 145 -2.77 -1.67 9.61
N GLU A 146 -4.10 -1.60 9.76
CA GLU A 146 -5.01 -1.51 8.62
C GLU A 146 -4.75 -0.29 7.73
N GLN A 147 -4.49 0.87 8.32
CA GLN A 147 -4.16 2.08 7.56
C GLN A 147 -2.85 1.91 6.80
N LYS A 148 -1.82 1.36 7.44
CA LYS A 148 -0.54 1.05 6.78
C LYS A 148 -0.76 0.10 5.61
N PHE A 149 -1.55 -0.96 5.79
CA PHE A 149 -1.86 -1.92 4.73
C PHE A 149 -2.69 -1.32 3.60
N ARG A 150 -3.71 -0.51 3.89
CA ARG A 150 -4.50 0.12 2.84
C ARG A 150 -3.67 1.12 2.03
N ARG A 151 -2.73 1.81 2.66
CA ARG A 151 -1.87 2.81 2.01
C ARG A 151 -0.73 2.19 1.21
N HIS A 152 -0.07 1.18 1.77
CA HIS A 152 1.14 0.56 1.20
C HIS A 152 0.89 -0.81 0.58
N GLY A 153 -0.35 -1.29 0.58
CA GLY A 153 -0.71 -2.59 0.01
C GLY A 153 -0.46 -2.69 -1.50
N TRP A 154 -0.44 -1.53 -2.15
CA TRP A 154 -0.19 -1.42 -3.57
C TRP A 154 1.30 -1.32 -3.93
N ASP A 155 2.17 -1.07 -2.97
CA ASP A 155 3.61 -0.86 -3.21
C ASP A 155 4.26 -2.12 -3.81
N GLU A 156 3.76 -3.31 -3.47
CA GLU A 156 4.25 -4.58 -4.05
C GLU A 156 3.87 -4.75 -5.53
N PHE A 157 2.83 -4.05 -5.98
CA PHE A 157 2.35 -4.04 -7.36
C PHE A 157 2.85 -2.82 -8.14
N ALA A 158 3.15 -1.74 -7.43
CA ALA A 158 3.68 -0.48 -7.94
C ALA A 158 5.21 -0.48 -7.85
N ALA A 159 5.86 -1.37 -8.61
CA ALA A 159 7.32 -1.43 -8.63
C ALA A 159 7.94 -0.45 -9.65
N GLU A 160 9.14 0.05 -9.34
CA GLU A 160 9.99 0.71 -10.33
C GLU A 160 10.53 -0.33 -11.33
N GLY A 161 10.51 -0.01 -12.63
CA GLY A 161 11.00 -0.90 -13.68
C GLY A 161 10.02 -2.00 -14.13
N HIS A 162 10.53 -3.22 -14.35
CA HIS A 162 9.85 -4.36 -15.02
C HIS A 162 8.90 -5.16 -14.10
N GLY A 163 8.93 -4.91 -12.78
CA GLY A 163 8.06 -5.59 -11.81
C GLY A 163 6.68 -4.96 -11.62
N ALA A 164 6.38 -3.86 -12.31
CA ALA A 164 5.11 -3.16 -12.17
C ALA A 164 3.95 -3.99 -12.73
N ALA A 165 2.82 -3.97 -12.04
CA ALA A 165 1.59 -4.57 -12.52
C ALA A 165 1.14 -3.90 -13.82
N LEU A 166 0.80 -4.73 -14.82
CA LEU A 166 0.13 -4.25 -16.01
C LEU A 166 -1.32 -3.92 -15.68
N VAL A 167 -1.73 -2.74 -16.09
CA VAL A 167 -3.07 -2.24 -15.84
C VAL A 167 -3.69 -1.68 -17.11
N ARG A 168 -5.03 -1.65 -17.13
CA ARG A 168 -5.82 -1.05 -18.18
C ARG A 168 -6.80 -0.08 -17.57
N HIS A 169 -7.21 0.92 -18.34
CA HIS A 169 -8.32 1.76 -17.97
C HIS A 169 -9.63 1.02 -18.21
N ARG A 170 -10.52 1.00 -17.20
CA ARG A 170 -11.80 0.28 -17.19
C ARG A 170 -12.70 0.58 -18.39
N ARG A 171 -12.65 1.83 -18.89
CA ARG A 171 -13.42 2.29 -20.06
C ARG A 171 -12.69 2.15 -21.41
N ASP A 172 -11.46 1.66 -21.41
CA ASP A 172 -10.65 1.54 -22.62
C ASP A 172 -9.73 0.31 -22.52
N SER A 173 -10.24 -0.85 -22.91
CA SER A 173 -9.51 -2.13 -22.85
C SER A 173 -8.28 -2.19 -23.76
N ALA A 174 -8.17 -1.27 -24.73
CA ALA A 174 -6.99 -1.15 -25.58
C ALA A 174 -5.84 -0.37 -24.90
N SER A 175 -6.12 0.32 -23.79
CA SER A 175 -5.07 0.98 -23.01
C SER A 175 -4.23 -0.05 -22.27
N VAL A 176 -2.94 0.25 -22.14
CA VAL A 176 -1.96 -0.59 -21.45
C VAL A 176 -1.02 0.33 -20.71
N GLY A 177 -0.98 0.18 -19.39
CA GLY A 177 -0.12 0.96 -18.51
C GLY A 177 0.57 0.09 -17.47
N LEU A 178 1.55 0.69 -16.81
CA LEU A 178 2.27 0.13 -15.69
C LEU A 178 1.87 0.92 -14.44
N LEU A 179 1.47 0.20 -13.39
CA LEU A 179 1.18 0.81 -12.11
C LEU A 179 2.48 1.30 -11.47
N ARG A 180 2.58 2.59 -11.19
CA ARG A 180 3.79 3.21 -10.59
C ARG A 180 3.58 3.69 -9.17
N TRP A 181 2.34 3.99 -8.82
CA TRP A 181 2.01 4.52 -7.50
C TRP A 181 0.53 4.35 -7.22
N VAL A 182 0.15 4.16 -5.96
CA VAL A 182 -1.25 4.23 -5.52
C VAL A 182 -1.33 4.94 -4.18
N GLY A 183 -2.23 5.91 -4.06
CA GLY A 183 -2.43 6.61 -2.81
C GLY A 183 -3.36 7.83 -2.91
N PRO A 184 -3.57 8.52 -1.79
CA PRO A 184 -4.23 9.83 -1.80
C PRO A 184 -3.28 10.90 -2.35
N VAL A 185 -3.77 11.76 -3.23
CA VAL A 185 -3.02 12.94 -3.74
C VAL A 185 -3.43 14.15 -2.93
N GLN A 186 -2.50 14.73 -2.18
CA GLN A 186 -2.80 15.83 -1.24
C GLN A 186 -3.31 17.07 -1.97
N GLN A 187 -2.70 17.39 -3.12
CA GLN A 187 -3.04 18.59 -3.88
C GLN A 187 -4.42 18.52 -4.56
N LEU A 188 -4.98 17.33 -4.74
CA LEU A 188 -6.34 17.17 -5.27
C LEU A 188 -7.44 17.48 -4.24
N ARG A 189 -7.07 17.72 -2.96
CA ARG A 189 -7.97 18.08 -1.86
C ARG A 189 -9.14 17.10 -1.67
N ARG A 190 -8.92 15.82 -1.96
CA ARG A 190 -9.90 14.73 -1.79
C ARG A 190 -9.28 13.56 -1.03
N PRO A 191 -9.09 13.70 0.30
CA PRO A 191 -8.28 12.77 1.09
C PRO A 191 -8.88 11.37 1.24
N GLN A 192 -10.17 11.18 0.96
CA GLN A 192 -10.84 9.88 1.00
C GLN A 192 -10.72 9.10 -0.30
N GLU A 193 -10.29 9.75 -1.39
CA GLU A 193 -10.16 9.12 -2.69
C GLU A 193 -8.73 8.63 -2.88
N VAL A 194 -8.61 7.42 -3.44
CA VAL A 194 -7.33 6.81 -3.79
C VAL A 194 -7.17 6.86 -5.29
N TYR A 195 -5.99 7.30 -5.71
CA TYR A 195 -5.61 7.45 -7.10
C TYR A 195 -4.48 6.48 -7.44
N ALA A 196 -4.42 6.08 -8.70
CA ALA A 196 -3.35 5.29 -9.29
C ALA A 196 -2.55 6.19 -10.23
N GLY A 197 -1.24 6.27 -9.99
CA GLY A 197 -0.26 6.78 -10.93
C GLY A 197 0.07 5.69 -11.94
N VAL A 198 -0.33 5.88 -13.19
CA VAL A 198 -0.16 4.88 -14.25
C VAL A 198 0.69 5.45 -15.35
N GLU A 199 1.82 4.81 -15.62
CA GLU A 199 2.66 5.12 -16.78
C GLU A 199 2.14 4.34 -18.00
N TRP A 200 1.71 5.05 -19.04
CA TRP A 200 1.05 4.41 -20.18
C TRP A 200 2.02 4.03 -21.29
N LYS A 201 2.04 2.74 -21.65
CA LYS A 201 2.59 2.29 -22.95
C LYS A 201 1.62 2.64 -24.07
N VAL A 202 0.34 2.40 -23.84
CA VAL A 202 -0.77 2.79 -24.72
C VAL A 202 -1.79 3.59 -23.89
N PRO A 203 -1.86 4.92 -24.03
CA PRO A 203 -2.70 5.75 -23.18
C PRO A 203 -4.19 5.64 -23.56
N PRO A 204 -5.11 5.81 -22.57
CA PRO A 204 -6.54 5.81 -22.84
C PRO A 204 -6.94 6.93 -23.81
N LYS A 205 -7.80 6.61 -24.78
CA LYS A 205 -8.25 7.52 -25.83
C LYS A 205 -8.83 8.83 -25.28
N HIS A 206 -9.52 8.76 -24.14
CA HIS A 206 -10.13 9.93 -23.52
C HIS A 206 -9.09 10.92 -22.97
N ARG A 207 -8.00 10.44 -22.36
CA ARG A 207 -6.87 11.28 -21.91
C ARG A 207 -6.12 11.90 -23.08
N VAL A 208 -5.94 11.15 -24.18
CA VAL A 208 -5.35 11.69 -25.42
C VAL A 208 -6.23 12.81 -26.01
N LYS A 209 -7.56 12.64 -26.03
CA LYS A 209 -8.50 13.68 -26.46
C LYS A 209 -8.45 14.91 -25.54
N GLU A 210 -8.36 14.69 -24.23
CA GLU A 210 -8.21 15.75 -23.23
C GLU A 210 -6.95 16.57 -23.46
N ARG A 211 -5.79 15.93 -23.68
CA ARG A 211 -4.53 16.60 -24.00
C ARG A 211 -4.67 17.49 -25.24
N LYS A 212 -5.28 16.97 -26.31
CA LYS A 212 -5.54 17.74 -27.55
C LYS A 212 -6.48 18.92 -27.29
N ARG A 213 -7.51 18.75 -26.46
CA ARG A 213 -8.45 19.83 -26.08
C ARG A 213 -7.75 20.92 -25.28
N ASN A 214 -6.92 20.55 -24.30
CA ASN A 214 -6.17 21.50 -23.46
C ASN A 214 -5.15 22.27 -24.31
N ALA A 215 -4.40 21.59 -25.20
CA ALA A 215 -3.49 22.26 -26.13
C ALA A 215 -4.21 23.29 -27.04
N ARG A 216 -5.41 22.97 -27.54
CA ARG A 216 -6.25 23.90 -28.31
C ARG A 216 -6.70 25.10 -27.49
N LYS A 217 -7.15 24.88 -26.24
CA LYS A 217 -7.53 25.96 -25.31
C LYS A 217 -6.34 26.86 -25.01
N HIS A 218 -5.18 26.29 -24.72
CA HIS A 218 -3.95 27.02 -24.44
C HIS A 218 -3.51 27.87 -25.64
N LYS A 219 -3.57 27.33 -26.87
CA LYS A 219 -3.29 28.10 -28.09
C LYS A 219 -4.27 29.29 -28.25
N LYS A 220 -5.55 29.11 -27.92
CA LYS A 220 -6.55 30.19 -27.95
C LYS A 220 -6.32 31.23 -26.85
N ARG A 221 -5.90 30.81 -25.64
CA ARG A 221 -5.57 31.68 -24.51
C ARG A 221 -4.25 32.42 -24.71
N ARG A 222 -3.26 31.88 -25.42
CA ARG A 222 -2.01 32.59 -25.73
C ARG A 222 -2.19 33.93 -26.49
N GLY A 223 -3.37 34.18 -27.08
CA GLY A 223 -3.76 35.50 -27.61
C GLY A 223 -4.31 36.50 -26.57
N ARG A 224 -4.55 36.06 -25.33
CA ARG A 224 -5.02 36.87 -24.18
C ARG A 224 -4.16 36.52 -22.96
N ARG A 225 -3.20 37.39 -22.60
CA ARG A 225 -2.37 37.28 -21.39
C ARG A 225 -3.21 36.79 -20.20
N SER A 226 -2.99 35.56 -19.78
CA SER A 226 -3.60 34.95 -18.59
C SER A 226 -2.56 34.02 -18.01
N GLU A 227 -1.60 34.62 -17.30
CA GLU A 227 -0.79 33.91 -16.31
C GLU A 227 -1.69 33.64 -15.10
N GLY A 228 -1.68 32.41 -14.58
CA GLY A 228 -2.22 32.18 -13.23
C GLY A 228 -3.11 30.97 -13.02
N GLU A 229 -3.38 30.13 -14.02
CA GLU A 229 -4.10 28.88 -13.79
C GLU A 229 -3.23 27.73 -14.33
N GLY A 230 -2.63 26.97 -13.42
CA GLY A 230 -1.77 25.83 -13.75
C GLY A 230 -2.52 24.90 -14.71
N ASP A 231 -2.07 24.89 -15.97
CA ASP A 231 -2.71 24.16 -17.04
C ASP A 231 -2.56 22.66 -16.69
N VAL A 232 -3.65 22.04 -16.22
CA VAL A 232 -3.63 20.63 -15.79
C VAL A 232 -3.39 19.79 -17.02
N MET A 233 -2.12 19.42 -17.22
CA MET A 233 -1.77 18.50 -18.27
C MET A 233 -2.23 17.11 -17.81
N PRO A 234 -3.08 16.42 -18.61
CA PRO A 234 -3.57 15.11 -18.22
C PRO A 234 -2.44 14.09 -18.10
N PHE A 235 -1.29 14.37 -18.73
CA PHE A 235 -0.08 13.57 -18.60
C PHE A 235 1.00 14.33 -17.81
N HIS A 236 1.69 13.61 -16.94
CA HIS A 236 2.76 14.08 -16.06
C HIS A 236 3.87 13.04 -15.97
N ASN A 237 5.03 13.46 -15.47
CA ASN A 237 6.19 12.61 -15.19
C ASN A 237 6.19 12.02 -13.77
N GLY A 238 5.06 12.17 -13.07
CA GLY A 238 4.86 11.74 -11.68
C GLY A 238 4.82 12.89 -10.67
N VAL A 239 4.94 14.14 -11.15
CA VAL A 239 4.69 15.35 -10.36
C VAL A 239 3.32 15.93 -10.68
N ILE A 240 2.48 16.10 -9.65
CA ILE A 240 1.11 16.65 -9.77
C ILE A 240 0.99 17.86 -8.84
N TYR A 241 0.74 19.05 -9.40
CA TYR A 241 0.66 20.31 -8.63
C TYR A 241 1.85 20.54 -7.67
N GLY A 242 3.05 20.10 -8.05
CA GLY A 242 4.27 20.21 -7.23
C GLY A 242 4.47 19.08 -6.21
N GLU A 243 3.49 18.19 -6.04
CA GLU A 243 3.62 16.96 -5.26
C GLU A 243 4.29 15.88 -6.12
N HIS A 244 5.46 15.40 -5.71
CA HIS A 244 6.14 14.27 -6.37
C HIS A 244 5.58 12.97 -5.81
N LEU A 245 5.04 12.12 -6.68
CA LEU A 245 4.39 10.85 -6.33
C LEU A 245 5.25 9.65 -6.73
N PHE A 246 5.85 9.71 -7.91
CA PHE A 246 6.72 8.67 -8.48
C PHE A 246 7.54 9.25 -9.64
N THR A 247 8.39 8.43 -10.23
CA THR A 247 9.17 8.78 -11.43
C THR A 247 8.82 7.82 -12.58
N THR A 248 8.52 8.36 -13.75
CA THR A 248 8.33 7.59 -15.00
C THR A 248 9.65 7.00 -15.49
N SER A 249 9.62 5.90 -16.25
CA SER A 249 10.84 5.17 -16.64
C SER A 249 11.88 6.05 -17.37
N ASN A 250 11.40 7.00 -18.17
CA ASN A 250 12.25 7.89 -18.97
C ASN A 250 12.23 9.35 -18.46
N GLY A 251 11.60 9.62 -17.31
CA GLY A 251 11.38 10.97 -16.80
C GLY A 251 10.38 11.83 -17.63
N GLU A 252 9.78 11.27 -18.68
CA GLU A 252 8.86 11.96 -19.57
C GLU A 252 7.43 12.03 -19.03
N ALA A 253 6.64 12.97 -19.55
CA ALA A 253 5.23 13.11 -19.20
C ALA A 253 4.35 12.07 -19.93
N THR A 254 4.49 10.80 -19.55
CA THR A 254 3.77 9.64 -20.10
C THR A 254 2.74 9.07 -19.14
N ALA A 255 2.74 9.49 -17.87
CA ALA A 255 1.85 8.95 -16.86
C ALA A 255 0.61 9.83 -16.63
N THR A 256 -0.47 9.22 -16.16
CA THR A 256 -1.65 9.95 -15.68
C THR A 256 -2.00 9.53 -14.25
N CYS A 257 -2.87 10.32 -13.62
CA CYS A 257 -3.43 10.05 -12.32
C CYS A 257 -4.91 9.69 -12.49
N GLU A 258 -5.22 8.42 -12.33
CA GLU A 258 -6.57 7.88 -12.49
C GLU A 258 -7.15 7.50 -11.13
N TYR A 259 -8.47 7.44 -11.01
CA TYR A 259 -9.08 6.81 -9.85
C TYR A 259 -8.74 5.32 -9.83
N VAL A 260 -8.41 4.77 -8.65
CA VAL A 260 -8.13 3.34 -8.52
C VAL A 260 -9.29 2.49 -9.04
N CYS A 261 -10.54 2.92 -8.85
CA CYS A 261 -11.73 2.21 -9.34
C CYS A 261 -11.94 2.24 -10.87
N ASP A 262 -11.17 3.06 -11.59
CA ASP A 262 -11.17 3.12 -13.05
C ASP A 262 -9.98 2.36 -13.67
N ILE A 263 -9.20 1.65 -12.86
CA ILE A 263 -8.09 0.81 -13.28
C ILE A 263 -8.41 -0.68 -13.03
N VAL A 264 -8.08 -1.53 -14.00
CA VAL A 264 -8.27 -3.00 -13.97
C VAL A 264 -7.03 -3.75 -14.41
#